data_AF-A0A368DH66-F1
#
_entry.id   AF-A0A368DH66-F1
#
_cell.length_a   1.000
_cell.length_b   1.000
_cell.length_c   1.000
_cell.angle_alpha   90.00
_cell.angle_beta   90.00
_cell.angle_gamma   90.00
#
_symmetry.space_group_name_H-M   'P 1'
#
loop_
_entity.id
_entity.type
_entity.pdbx_description
1 polymer ?
#
loop_
_entity_poly.entity_id
_entity_poly.type
_entity_poly.pdbx_seq_one_letter_code
_entity_poly.pdbx_strand_id
1 'polypeptide(L)'
;MKKTLLIKRILLLLIIFPVLLTAQYSKKELKKKEKWLKKLELRIVNRGVDLNETFVFFVDRELSETAAEKIANLVIGGYNENWDFVISEFENAMFVAGLDVGTYEFKEIEKGSKNNAAIAGNLIVNGRYLFEFDRAIERYVKVAIKDVSNNMKTVATISFRNNIGLGNYMIRETIIIEHVISEFIKSNS
;
A
#
# COMPACT_ATOMS: atom_id res chain seq x y z
N MET A 1 17.38 -49.62 -22.49
CA MET A 1 18.14 -48.34 -22.49
C MET A 1 17.31 -47.08 -22.78
N LYS A 2 16.26 -47.09 -23.61
CA LYS A 2 15.48 -45.87 -23.92
C LYS A 2 14.65 -45.31 -22.74
N LYS A 3 14.08 -46.16 -21.87
CA LYS A 3 13.27 -45.73 -20.70
C LYS A 3 14.09 -44.98 -19.64
N THR A 4 15.31 -45.41 -19.36
CA THR A 4 16.21 -44.73 -18.41
C THR A 4 16.68 -43.36 -18.91
N LEU A 5 16.82 -43.19 -20.23
CA LEU A 5 17.14 -41.90 -20.84
C LEU A 5 15.96 -40.92 -20.73
N LEU A 6 14.73 -41.41 -20.90
CA LEU A 6 13.50 -40.62 -20.79
C LEU A 6 13.27 -40.13 -19.35
N ILE A 7 13.44 -41.01 -18.35
CA ILE A 7 13.31 -40.68 -16.92
C ILE A 7 14.37 -39.64 -16.51
N LYS A 8 15.62 -39.78 -16.98
CA LYS A 8 16.68 -38.78 -16.74
C LYS A 8 16.33 -37.40 -17.32
N ARG A 9 15.71 -37.35 -18.50
CA ARG A 9 15.27 -36.08 -19.13
C ARG A 9 14.12 -35.41 -18.37
N ILE A 10 13.15 -36.20 -17.88
CA ILE A 10 12.03 -35.70 -17.07
C ILE A 10 12.52 -35.19 -15.71
N LEU A 11 13.46 -35.89 -15.07
CA LEU A 11 14.08 -35.43 -13.81
C LEU A 11 14.84 -34.11 -14.02
N LEU A 12 15.56 -33.97 -15.14
CA LEU A 12 16.27 -32.72 -15.45
C LEU A 12 15.29 -31.54 -15.64
N LEU A 13 14.16 -31.78 -16.32
CA LEU A 13 13.09 -30.78 -16.48
C LEU A 13 12.47 -30.38 -15.13
N LEU A 14 12.25 -31.33 -14.23
CA LEU A 14 11.72 -31.08 -12.88
C LEU A 14 12.68 -30.31 -11.98
N ILE A 15 13.99 -30.37 -12.23
CA ILE A 15 15.01 -29.61 -11.48
C ILE A 15 15.20 -28.20 -12.07
N ILE A 16 14.98 -28.01 -13.37
CA ILE A 16 15.12 -26.71 -14.04
C ILE A 16 13.86 -25.83 -13.83
N PHE A 17 12.69 -26.44 -13.68
CA PHE A 17 11.41 -25.72 -13.52
C PHE A 17 11.35 -24.82 -12.26
N PRO A 18 11.82 -25.23 -11.07
CA PRO A 18 11.81 -24.38 -9.88
C PRO A 18 12.77 -23.19 -9.98
N VAL A 19 13.88 -23.34 -10.73
CA VAL A 19 14.92 -22.30 -10.86
C VAL A 19 14.47 -21.19 -11.82
N LEU A 20 13.61 -21.50 -12.80
CA LEU A 20 13.05 -20.50 -13.72
C LEU A 20 11.85 -19.75 -13.12
N LEU A 21 11.16 -20.33 -12.14
CA LEU A 21 9.99 -19.72 -11.50
C LEU A 21 10.36 -18.74 -10.38
N THR A 22 11.59 -18.76 -9.87
CA THR A 22 12.10 -17.65 -9.06
C THR A 22 12.49 -16.53 -10.01
N ALA A 23 11.60 -15.57 -10.23
CA ALA A 23 11.90 -14.32 -10.92
C ALA A 23 13.02 -13.58 -10.16
N GLN A 24 14.27 -13.96 -10.43
CA GLN A 24 15.43 -13.38 -9.78
C GLN A 24 15.72 -12.06 -10.49
N TYR A 25 15.44 -10.94 -9.82
CA TYR A 25 15.81 -9.61 -10.31
C TYR A 25 17.27 -9.60 -10.77
N SER A 26 17.52 -9.01 -11.94
CA SER A 26 18.88 -8.84 -12.42
C SER A 26 19.71 -8.02 -11.43
N LYS A 27 21.04 -8.19 -11.42
CA LYS A 27 21.95 -7.38 -10.57
C LYS A 27 21.72 -5.86 -10.75
N LYS A 28 21.30 -5.43 -11.94
CA LYS A 28 20.99 -4.03 -12.26
C LYS A 28 19.69 -3.57 -11.59
N GLU A 29 18.68 -4.42 -11.56
CA GLU A 29 17.39 -4.16 -10.89
C GLU A 29 17.54 -4.17 -9.37
N LEU A 30 18.31 -5.10 -8.81
CA LEU A 30 18.62 -5.13 -7.37
C LEU A 30 19.30 -3.84 -6.92
N LYS A 31 20.32 -3.36 -7.65
CA LYS A 31 20.98 -2.08 -7.35
C LYS A 31 20.03 -0.88 -7.46
N LYS A 32 19.09 -0.91 -8.42
CA LYS A 32 18.05 0.13 -8.54
C LYS A 32 17.09 0.09 -7.34
N LYS A 33 16.62 -1.10 -6.97
CA LYS A 33 15.78 -1.34 -5.79
C LYS A 33 16.45 -0.78 -4.54
N GLU A 34 17.68 -1.18 -4.23
CA GLU A 34 18.43 -0.65 -3.08
C GLU A 34 18.54 0.88 -3.06
N LYS A 35 18.80 1.50 -4.22
CA LYS A 35 18.87 2.96 -4.34
C LYS A 35 17.52 3.62 -4.08
N TRP A 36 16.43 3.03 -4.53
CA TRP A 36 15.08 3.53 -4.28
C TRP A 36 14.72 3.43 -2.80
N LEU A 37 14.98 2.27 -2.18
CA LEU A 37 14.69 2.04 -0.76
C LEU A 37 15.51 2.97 0.15
N LYS A 38 16.79 3.21 -0.15
CA LYS A 38 17.62 4.17 0.61
C LYS A 38 17.07 5.61 0.56
N LYS A 39 16.41 6.00 -0.52
CA LYS A 39 15.80 7.33 -0.69
C LYS A 39 14.40 7.43 -0.07
N LEU A 40 13.83 6.32 0.37
CA LEU A 40 12.47 6.29 0.91
C LEU A 40 12.39 6.95 2.28
N GLU A 41 13.49 6.96 3.04
CA GLU A 41 13.53 7.54 4.40
C GLU A 41 12.35 7.05 5.26
N LEU A 42 12.05 5.74 5.16
CA LEU A 42 10.92 5.10 5.81
C LEU A 42 11.07 5.13 7.32
N ARG A 43 9.98 5.49 8.01
CA ARG A 43 9.85 5.49 9.46
C ARG A 43 8.51 4.89 9.85
N ILE A 44 8.56 3.90 10.73
CA ILE A 44 7.38 3.20 11.24
C ILE A 44 7.42 3.30 12.76
N VAL A 45 6.30 3.73 13.33
CA VAL A 45 6.04 3.71 14.77
C VAL A 45 4.86 2.79 14.98
N ASN A 46 5.10 1.64 15.60
CA ASN A 46 4.08 0.65 15.89
C ASN A 46 3.84 0.57 17.40
N ARG A 47 2.58 0.64 17.84
CA ARG A 47 2.19 0.56 19.25
C ARG A 47 1.29 -0.64 19.53
N GLY A 48 1.61 -1.79 18.93
CA GLY A 48 0.96 -3.07 19.19
C GLY A 48 -0.23 -3.33 18.27
N VAL A 49 -0.03 -3.19 16.96
CA VAL A 49 -1.04 -3.57 15.95
C VAL A 49 -1.07 -5.09 15.84
N ASP A 50 -2.22 -5.73 16.04
CA ASP A 50 -2.34 -7.17 15.82
C ASP A 50 -2.37 -7.48 14.31
N LEU A 51 -1.44 -8.30 13.84
CA LEU A 51 -1.36 -8.69 12.42
C LEU A 51 -2.38 -9.77 12.03
N ASN A 52 -3.06 -10.40 12.99
CA ASN A 52 -4.10 -11.41 12.71
C ASN A 52 -5.48 -10.79 12.47
N GLU A 53 -5.57 -9.47 12.54
CA GLU A 53 -6.81 -8.73 12.38
C GLU A 53 -6.94 -8.17 10.95
N THR A 54 -8.17 -7.79 10.58
CA THR A 54 -8.44 -7.27 9.24
C THR A 54 -8.06 -5.80 9.10
N PHE A 55 -7.34 -5.49 8.02
CA PHE A 55 -6.91 -4.15 7.64
C PHE A 55 -7.79 -3.57 6.54
N VAL A 56 -8.16 -2.30 6.65
CA VAL A 56 -8.96 -1.58 5.66
C VAL A 56 -8.23 -0.32 5.25
N PHE A 57 -8.16 -0.05 3.95
CA PHE A 57 -7.48 1.14 3.42
C PHE A 57 -8.48 2.24 3.11
N PHE A 58 -8.15 3.47 3.47
CA PHE A 58 -9.00 4.63 3.27
C PHE A 58 -8.19 5.88 2.97
N VAL A 59 -8.66 6.66 1.99
CA VAL A 59 -8.11 7.98 1.65
C VAL A 59 -9.22 8.99 1.88
N ASP A 60 -8.99 9.96 2.76
CA ASP A 60 -9.89 11.09 2.90
C ASP A 60 -9.78 12.00 1.67
N ARG A 61 -10.79 11.97 0.81
CA ARG A 61 -10.83 12.73 -0.45
C ARG A 61 -11.34 14.16 -0.27
N GLU A 62 -11.90 14.51 0.88
CA GLU A 62 -12.64 15.77 1.10
C GLU A 62 -11.94 16.78 2.00
N LEU A 63 -10.74 16.49 2.52
CA LEU A 63 -9.97 17.45 3.31
C LEU A 63 -9.36 18.59 2.45
N SER A 64 -10.19 19.62 2.33
CA SER A 64 -9.93 21.06 2.21
C SER A 64 -10.00 21.72 0.82
N GLU A 65 -10.92 22.69 0.71
CA GLU A 65 -10.97 23.70 -0.36
C GLU A 65 -9.65 24.50 -0.46
N THR A 66 -8.88 24.59 0.64
CA THR A 66 -7.52 25.17 0.65
C THR A 66 -6.44 24.25 0.07
N ALA A 67 -6.68 22.94 0.04
CA ALA A 67 -5.90 21.95 -0.70
C ALA A 67 -6.35 21.88 -2.15
N ALA A 68 -7.64 22.12 -2.44
CA ALA A 68 -8.16 22.31 -3.79
C ALA A 68 -7.53 23.53 -4.49
N GLU A 69 -7.29 24.64 -3.78
CA GLU A 69 -6.53 25.80 -4.29
C GLU A 69 -5.04 25.49 -4.52
N LYS A 70 -4.45 24.58 -3.74
CA LYS A 70 -3.08 24.06 -4.00
C LYS A 70 -3.04 23.08 -5.17
N ILE A 71 -4.10 22.31 -5.37
CA ILE A 71 -4.32 21.44 -6.54
C ILE A 71 -4.50 22.30 -7.80
N ALA A 72 -5.21 23.43 -7.73
CA ALA A 72 -5.29 24.40 -8.82
C ALA A 72 -3.91 24.99 -9.19
N ASN A 73 -3.03 25.21 -8.20
CA ASN A 73 -1.64 25.62 -8.46
C ASN A 73 -0.77 24.50 -9.09
N LEU A 74 -1.08 23.22 -8.84
CA LEU A 74 -0.49 22.09 -9.55
C LEU A 74 -1.00 21.96 -10.99
N VAL A 75 -2.22 22.42 -11.29
CA VAL A 75 -2.88 22.28 -12.61
C VAL A 75 -2.24 23.13 -13.72
N ILE A 76 -1.35 24.08 -13.41
CA ILE A 76 -0.46 24.68 -14.43
C ILE A 76 0.62 23.65 -14.91
N GLY A 77 0.60 22.43 -14.35
CA GLY A 77 1.30 21.22 -14.83
C GLY A 77 0.75 19.95 -14.14
N GLY A 78 -0.55 19.70 -14.28
CA GLY A 78 -1.32 18.74 -13.49
C GLY A 78 -0.92 17.27 -13.60
N TYR A 79 -0.88 16.59 -12.45
CA TYR A 79 -0.79 15.14 -12.32
C TYR A 79 -1.97 14.67 -11.45
N ASN A 80 -2.93 13.95 -12.04
CA ASN A 80 -4.00 13.30 -11.27
C ASN A 80 -3.41 12.06 -10.58
N GLU A 81 -3.22 12.13 -9.26
CA GLU A 81 -2.84 10.97 -8.44
C GLU A 81 -3.97 9.92 -8.48
N ASN A 82 -3.67 8.72 -8.98
CA ASN A 82 -4.63 7.61 -9.02
C ASN A 82 -4.61 6.84 -7.68
N TRP A 83 -5.31 7.37 -6.68
CA TRP A 83 -5.40 6.77 -5.34
C TRP A 83 -6.07 5.40 -5.33
N ASP A 84 -6.95 5.09 -6.28
CA ASP A 84 -7.55 3.75 -6.42
C ASP A 84 -6.47 2.70 -6.74
N PHE A 85 -5.56 3.03 -7.68
CA PHE A 85 -4.42 2.18 -7.99
C PHE A 85 -3.50 2.01 -6.76
N VAL A 86 -3.16 3.10 -6.07
CA VAL A 86 -2.29 3.04 -4.89
C VAL A 86 -2.90 2.15 -3.80
N ILE A 87 -4.17 2.35 -3.46
CA ILE A 87 -4.88 1.50 -2.49
C ILE A 87 -4.82 0.03 -2.93
N SER A 88 -5.14 -0.27 -4.19
CA SER A 88 -5.14 -1.66 -4.67
C SER A 88 -3.77 -2.36 -4.57
N GLU A 89 -2.67 -1.62 -4.78
CA GLU A 89 -1.32 -2.16 -4.62
C GLU A 89 -0.97 -2.42 -3.15
N PHE A 90 -1.43 -1.56 -2.24
CA PHE A 90 -1.28 -1.76 -0.80
C PHE A 90 -2.10 -2.97 -0.30
N GLU A 91 -3.34 -3.11 -0.75
CA GLU A 91 -4.20 -4.24 -0.48
C GLU A 91 -3.56 -5.55 -0.97
N ASN A 92 -3.10 -5.57 -2.22
CA ASN A 92 -2.43 -6.72 -2.80
C ASN A 92 -1.14 -7.08 -2.04
N ALA A 93 -0.32 -6.09 -1.67
CA ALA A 93 0.90 -6.34 -0.90
C ALA A 93 0.62 -6.93 0.49
N MET A 94 -0.43 -6.48 1.18
CA MET A 94 -0.86 -7.06 2.46
C MET A 94 -1.37 -8.49 2.29
N PHE A 95 -2.22 -8.72 1.28
CA PHE A 95 -2.78 -10.03 1.00
C PHE A 95 -1.70 -11.05 0.64
N VAL A 96 -0.73 -10.69 -0.20
CA VAL A 96 0.43 -11.53 -0.55
C VAL A 96 1.30 -11.83 0.67
N ALA A 97 1.37 -10.92 1.63
CA ALA A 97 2.07 -11.12 2.90
C ALA A 97 1.29 -11.99 3.90
N GLY A 98 0.07 -12.43 3.56
CA GLY A 98 -0.78 -13.29 4.38
C GLY A 98 -1.62 -12.55 5.41
N LEU A 99 -1.84 -11.23 5.24
CA LEU A 99 -2.71 -10.43 6.09
C LEU A 99 -4.12 -10.33 5.48
N ASP A 100 -5.14 -10.25 6.35
CA ASP A 100 -6.52 -10.07 5.92
C ASP A 100 -6.83 -8.61 5.56
N VAL A 101 -7.47 -8.42 4.40
CA VAL A 101 -7.86 -7.11 3.89
C VAL A 101 -9.38 -7.03 3.78
N GLY A 102 -9.95 -5.97 4.35
CA GLY A 102 -11.38 -5.72 4.39
C GLY A 102 -11.80 -4.54 3.50
N THR A 103 -13.07 -4.18 3.62
CA THR A 103 -13.68 -3.09 2.84
C THR A 103 -14.23 -1.99 3.75
N TYR A 104 -14.64 -0.88 3.16
CA TYR A 104 -15.44 0.12 3.85
C TYR A 104 -16.64 0.50 2.99
N GLU A 105 -17.68 1.02 3.63
CA GLU A 105 -18.85 1.58 2.98
C GLU A 105 -19.26 2.87 3.69
N PHE A 106 -19.99 3.72 2.98
CA PHE A 106 -20.60 4.89 3.58
C PHE A 106 -22.08 4.58 3.85
N LYS A 107 -22.60 5.03 4.99
CA LYS A 107 -24.05 4.91 5.25
C LYS A 107 -24.82 5.65 4.16
N GLU A 108 -25.90 5.02 3.68
CA GLU A 108 -26.85 5.68 2.81
C GLU A 108 -27.44 6.89 3.52
N ILE A 109 -27.54 7.99 2.78
CA ILE A 109 -28.04 9.25 3.29
C ILE A 109 -29.37 9.54 2.61
N GLU A 110 -30.34 10.07 3.36
CA GLU A 110 -31.59 10.55 2.78
C GLU A 110 -31.33 11.59 1.68
N LYS A 111 -32.01 11.39 0.54
CA LYS A 111 -31.92 12.25 -0.63
C LYS A 111 -32.34 13.68 -0.27
N GLY A 112 -31.38 14.61 -0.19
CA GLY A 112 -31.63 16.04 0.07
C GLY A 112 -30.95 16.61 1.31
N SER A 113 -30.23 15.81 2.12
CA SER A 113 -29.36 16.36 3.15
C SER A 113 -28.05 16.88 2.54
N LYS A 114 -27.39 17.84 3.21
CA LYS A 114 -26.05 18.32 2.81
C LYS A 114 -25.06 17.16 2.83
N ASN A 115 -24.14 17.08 1.85
CA ASN A 115 -23.13 16.02 1.69
C ASN A 115 -22.49 15.58 3.02
N ASN A 116 -22.63 14.30 3.38
CA ASN A 116 -22.24 13.75 4.69
C ASN A 116 -20.77 13.31 4.84
N ALA A 117 -19.87 13.55 3.88
CA ALA A 117 -18.47 13.20 4.16
C ALA A 117 -17.85 14.09 5.27
N ALA A 118 -18.54 15.17 5.66
CA ALA A 118 -18.23 15.97 6.84
C ALA A 118 -18.81 15.47 8.20
N ILE A 119 -19.64 14.41 8.23
CA ILE A 119 -20.25 13.93 9.48
C ILE A 119 -19.46 12.75 10.06
N ALA A 120 -18.86 12.96 11.23
CA ALA A 120 -18.26 11.89 12.03
C ALA A 120 -19.24 10.72 12.21
N GLY A 121 -18.86 9.51 11.76
CA GLY A 121 -19.68 8.29 11.89
C GLY A 121 -20.42 7.84 10.63
N ASN A 122 -20.17 8.47 9.47
CA ASN A 122 -20.71 8.04 8.17
C ASN A 122 -19.94 6.89 7.50
N LEU A 123 -18.68 6.66 7.90
CA LEU A 123 -17.84 5.56 7.42
C LEU A 123 -18.08 4.30 8.25
N ILE A 124 -18.47 3.21 7.60
CA ILE A 124 -18.53 1.86 8.16
C ILE A 124 -17.28 1.13 7.68
N VAL A 125 -16.46 0.66 8.62
CA VAL A 125 -15.20 -0.03 8.34
C VAL A 125 -15.38 -1.52 8.65
N ASN A 126 -15.22 -2.38 7.64
CA ASN A 126 -15.28 -3.82 7.79
C ASN A 126 -13.89 -4.38 8.10
N GLY A 127 -13.36 -3.99 9.25
CA GLY A 127 -12.08 -4.46 9.76
C GLY A 127 -11.69 -3.76 11.06
N ARG A 128 -10.63 -4.24 11.70
CA ARG A 128 -10.15 -3.73 12.98
C ARG A 128 -9.31 -2.48 12.83
N TYR A 129 -8.48 -2.43 11.79
CA TYR A 129 -7.50 -1.37 11.60
C TYR A 129 -7.76 -0.61 10.30
N LEU A 130 -7.94 0.70 10.39
CA LEU A 130 -8.07 1.59 9.25
C LEU A 130 -6.71 2.22 8.92
N PHE A 131 -6.18 1.90 7.74
CA PHE A 131 -5.04 2.56 7.11
C PHE A 131 -5.52 3.84 6.42
N GLU A 132 -5.41 4.96 7.13
CA GLU A 132 -5.77 6.27 6.63
C GLU A 132 -4.57 6.96 6.01
N PHE A 133 -4.62 7.18 4.70
CA PHE A 133 -3.63 7.94 3.98
C PHE A 133 -3.92 9.44 4.12
N ASP A 134 -2.95 10.17 4.65
CA ASP A 134 -2.93 11.63 4.60
C ASP A 134 -2.49 12.04 3.19
N ARG A 135 -3.21 12.99 2.55
CA ARG A 135 -2.79 13.51 1.23
C ARG A 135 -1.41 14.12 1.40
N ALA A 136 -0.46 13.61 0.61
CA ALA A 136 0.95 13.92 0.78
C ALA A 136 1.20 15.43 0.76
N ILE A 137 1.69 15.99 1.87
CA ILE A 137 2.21 17.36 1.89
C ILE A 137 3.62 17.30 1.29
N GLU A 138 3.74 17.57 -0.01
CA GLU A 138 4.92 17.82 -0.90
C GLU A 138 6.19 16.92 -0.77
N ARG A 139 6.54 16.44 0.41
CA ARG A 139 7.80 15.74 0.71
C ARG A 139 7.62 14.42 1.43
N TYR A 140 6.48 14.16 2.10
CA TYR A 140 6.26 12.92 2.83
C TYR A 140 4.84 12.40 2.66
N VAL A 141 4.73 11.10 2.43
CA VAL A 141 3.48 10.35 2.61
C VAL A 141 3.40 9.96 4.07
N LYS A 142 2.23 10.12 4.68
CA LYS A 142 1.94 9.66 6.03
C LYS A 142 0.69 8.78 5.99
N VAL A 143 0.81 7.60 6.56
CA VAL A 143 -0.30 6.67 6.77
C VAL A 143 -0.49 6.52 8.27
N ALA A 144 -1.68 6.84 8.75
CA ALA A 144 -2.08 6.60 10.13
C ALA A 144 -2.89 5.31 10.19
N ILE A 145 -2.48 4.38 11.05
CA ILE A 145 -3.21 3.15 11.31
C ILE A 145 -4.06 3.39 12.56
N LYS A 146 -5.39 3.40 12.40
CA LYS A 146 -6.36 3.68 13.45
C LYS A 146 -7.07 2.39 13.87
N ASP A 147 -7.22 2.18 15.18
CA ASP A 147 -8.01 1.08 15.73
C ASP A 147 -9.49 1.50 15.79
N VAL A 148 -10.31 0.88 14.94
CA VAL A 148 -11.73 1.19 14.79
C VAL A 148 -12.51 0.90 16.07
N SER A 149 -12.22 -0.21 16.74
CA SER A 149 -12.89 -0.59 17.98
C SER A 149 -12.51 0.31 19.16
N ASN A 150 -11.35 0.97 19.07
CA ASN A 150 -10.81 1.85 20.11
C ASN A 150 -10.99 3.31 19.71
N ASN A 151 -12.21 3.64 19.25
CA ASN A 151 -12.63 4.99 18.90
C ASN A 151 -11.67 5.69 17.92
N MET A 152 -11.22 4.96 16.89
CA MET A 152 -10.33 5.46 15.84
C MET A 152 -8.96 5.97 16.36
N LYS A 153 -8.52 5.50 17.53
CA LYS A 153 -7.21 5.87 18.08
C LYS A 153 -6.09 5.42 17.16
N THR A 154 -5.14 6.31 16.86
CA THR A 154 -3.94 5.96 16.10
C THR A 154 -3.04 5.02 16.92
N VAL A 155 -2.81 3.82 16.39
CA VAL A 155 -2.02 2.75 17.00
C VAL A 155 -0.71 2.49 16.25
N ALA A 156 -0.61 2.91 15.00
CA ALA A 156 0.66 2.98 14.30
C ALA A 156 0.69 4.13 13.30
N THR A 157 1.90 4.53 12.91
CA THR A 157 2.12 5.48 11.81
C THR A 157 3.24 5.01 10.94
N ILE A 158 3.03 5.10 9.62
CA ILE A 158 4.05 4.90 8.61
C ILE A 158 4.27 6.25 7.95
N SER A 159 5.52 6.66 7.81
CA SER A 159 5.88 7.87 7.07
C SER A 159 7.09 7.60 6.21
N PHE A 160 7.07 8.10 4.99
CA PHE A 160 8.18 7.97 4.07
C PHE A 160 8.23 9.15 3.13
N ARG A 161 9.44 9.47 2.67
CA ARG A 161 9.65 10.57 1.75
C ARG A 161 8.93 10.29 0.45
N ASN A 162 8.07 11.23 0.05
CA ASN A 162 7.40 11.24 -1.23
C ASN A 162 8.42 11.59 -2.32
N ASN A 163 9.24 10.61 -2.69
CA ASN A 163 10.02 10.64 -3.91
C ASN A 163 9.25 9.99 -5.06
N ILE A 164 7.93 9.82 -4.93
CA ILE A 164 7.00 9.43 -6.00
C ILE A 164 6.80 10.65 -6.93
N GLY A 165 7.93 11.25 -7.35
CA GLY A 165 8.00 12.17 -8.47
C GLY A 165 8.11 11.35 -9.74
N LEU A 166 7.19 11.61 -10.67
CA LEU A 166 6.91 10.84 -11.86
C LEU A 166 8.14 10.61 -12.75
N GLY A 167 8.53 9.34 -12.82
CA GLY A 167 9.14 8.75 -13.99
C GLY A 167 8.52 7.38 -14.18
N ASN A 168 7.89 7.16 -15.35
CA ASN A 168 7.12 5.99 -15.80
C ASN A 168 7.72 4.61 -15.43
N TYR A 169 7.59 4.17 -14.19
CA TYR A 169 7.94 2.80 -13.82
C TYR A 169 7.02 2.34 -12.68
N MET A 170 5.84 1.82 -13.02
CA MET A 170 4.93 1.08 -12.11
C MET A 170 5.70 0.10 -11.20
N ILE A 171 6.73 -0.56 -11.75
CA ILE A 171 7.62 -1.49 -11.02
C ILE A 171 8.25 -0.83 -9.77
N ARG A 172 8.57 0.47 -9.83
CA ARG A 172 9.15 1.21 -8.70
C ARG A 172 8.11 1.41 -7.59
N GLU A 173 6.86 1.65 -7.94
CA GLU A 173 5.78 1.90 -6.98
C GLU A 173 5.43 0.61 -6.24
N THR A 174 5.20 -0.49 -6.96
CA THR A 174 4.97 -1.82 -6.35
C THR A 174 6.12 -2.23 -5.42
N ILE A 175 7.38 -2.09 -5.84
CA ILE A 175 8.55 -2.42 -4.99
C ILE A 175 8.59 -1.58 -3.71
N ILE A 176 8.22 -0.30 -3.78
CA ILE A 176 8.19 0.57 -2.61
C ILE A 176 7.06 0.15 -1.67
N ILE A 177 5.87 -0.11 -2.19
CA ILE A 177 4.69 -0.51 -1.41
C ILE A 177 4.95 -1.85 -0.71
N GLU A 178 5.42 -2.86 -1.43
CA GLU A 178 5.83 -4.16 -0.86
C GLU A 178 6.86 -3.99 0.26
N HIS A 179 7.84 -3.09 0.06
CA HIS A 179 8.84 -2.82 1.09
C HIS A 179 8.23 -2.13 2.32
N VAL A 180 7.34 -1.16 2.13
CA VAL A 180 6.63 -0.49 3.23
C VAL A 180 5.83 -1.49 4.05
N ILE A 181 5.06 -2.36 3.40
CA ILE A 181 4.29 -3.42 4.07
C ILE A 181 5.21 -4.41 4.79
N SER A 182 6.30 -4.85 4.13
CA SER A 182 7.27 -5.76 4.75
C SER A 182 7.90 -5.16 6.01
N GLU A 183 8.27 -3.88 6.00
CA GLU A 183 8.86 -3.23 7.17
C GLU A 183 7.81 -2.96 8.25
N PHE A 184 6.56 -2.68 7.87
CA PHE A 184 5.45 -2.57 8.80
C PHE A 184 5.21 -3.88 9.56
N ILE A 185 5.17 -5.01 8.86
CA ILE A 185 5.04 -6.34 9.47
C ILE A 185 6.21 -6.63 10.42
N LYS A 186 7.45 -6.36 9.99
CA LYS A 186 8.64 -6.56 10.85
C LYS A 186 8.62 -5.69 12.10
N SER A 187 8.05 -4.49 12.03
CA SER A 187 7.93 -3.60 13.19
C SER A 187 7.02 -4.12 14.30
N ASN A 188 6.28 -5.21 14.02
CA ASN A 188 5.41 -5.92 14.95
C ASN A 188 6.08 -7.15 15.59
N SER A 189 7.31 -7.48 15.19
CA SER A 189 8.09 -8.62 15.69
C SER A 189 9.12 -8.20 16.75
#